data_AF-R6T4L9-F1
#
_entry.id   AF-R6T4L9-F1
#
_cell.length_a   1.000
_cell.length_b   1.000
_cell.length_c   1.000
_cell.angle_alpha   90.00
_cell.angle_beta   90.00
_cell.angle_gamma   90.00
#
_symmetry.space_group_name_H-M   'P 1'
#
loop_
_entity.id
_entity.type
_entity.pdbx_description
1 polymer ?
#
loop_
_entity_poly.entity_id
_entity_poly.type
_entity_poly.pdbx_seq_one_letter_code
_entity_poly.pdbx_strand_id
1 'polypeptide(L)'
;MKEKLKNCPVCGKEMAAGAKVCPSCGAKNKKPIYRRWWFWVLVVLVIAAVGSAMGGEDNGGTDAPQQTQQEPADTPESGTDQAEKPAVTYTAYSVGQLMDDLDSNALKAESTYQDQYVELTGRLNVIDSDGNYISIVPQDDPYAIQGVQCYLQTEEQRQQVLDMQIDQVITVRGQITSVGEVLGYALDVDDFGA
;
A
#
# COMPACT_ATOMS: atom_id res chain seq x y z
N MET A 1 -27.81 -23.71 21.24
CA MET A 1 -26.84 -22.61 20.99
C MET A 1 -27.42 -21.75 19.89
N LYS A 2 -27.56 -20.43 20.08
CA LYS A 2 -28.03 -19.54 19.00
C LYS A 2 -26.91 -19.44 17.97
N GLU A 3 -27.07 -20.10 16.83
CA GLU A 3 -26.19 -19.98 15.67
C GLU A 3 -26.17 -18.50 15.26
N LYS A 4 -25.03 -17.83 15.41
CA LYS A 4 -24.90 -16.44 14.96
C LYS A 4 -24.82 -16.45 13.43
N LEU A 5 -25.85 -15.92 12.79
CA LEU A 5 -25.88 -15.71 11.34
C LEU A 5 -25.25 -14.36 11.00
N LYS A 6 -24.69 -14.26 9.80
CA LYS A 6 -24.21 -13.02 9.23
C LYS A 6 -24.41 -13.02 7.72
N ASN A 7 -24.46 -11.85 7.12
CA ASN A 7 -24.50 -11.71 5.68
C ASN A 7 -23.11 -11.93 5.08
N CYS A 8 -23.07 -12.62 3.94
CA CYS A 8 -21.87 -12.70 3.13
C CYS A 8 -21.49 -11.29 2.64
N PRO A 9 -20.24 -10.85 2.82
CA PRO A 9 -19.82 -9.52 2.36
C PRO A 9 -19.78 -9.39 0.82
N VAL A 10 -19.86 -10.49 0.08
CA VAL A 10 -19.78 -10.49 -1.39
C VAL A 10 -21.16 -10.61 -2.03
N CYS A 11 -21.97 -11.59 -1.62
CA CYS A 11 -23.26 -11.87 -2.25
C CYS A 11 -24.49 -11.50 -1.38
N GLY A 12 -24.28 -10.97 -0.18
CA GLY A 12 -25.35 -10.54 0.73
C GLY A 12 -26.17 -11.65 1.38
N LYS A 13 -26.07 -12.90 0.90
CA LYS A 13 -26.81 -14.06 1.43
C LYS A 13 -26.39 -14.41 2.84
N GLU A 14 -27.36 -14.86 3.65
CA GLU A 14 -27.14 -15.26 5.03
C GLU A 14 -26.30 -16.55 5.12
N MET A 15 -25.36 -16.57 6.07
CA MET A 15 -24.49 -17.69 6.33
C MET A 15 -24.10 -17.77 7.81
N ALA A 16 -23.76 -18.97 8.28
CA ALA A 16 -23.25 -19.15 9.63
C ALA A 16 -21.96 -18.33 9.83
N ALA A 17 -21.86 -17.58 10.93
CA ALA A 17 -20.71 -16.70 11.19
C ALA A 17 -19.37 -17.43 11.22
N GLY A 18 -19.38 -18.73 11.55
CA GLY A 18 -18.21 -19.62 11.56
C GLY A 18 -17.87 -20.30 10.23
N ALA A 19 -18.71 -20.18 9.20
CA ALA A 19 -18.45 -20.84 7.91
C ALA A 19 -17.19 -20.24 7.25
N LYS A 20 -16.17 -21.06 6.95
CA LYS A 20 -14.90 -20.59 6.36
C LYS A 20 -15.07 -20.09 4.92
N VAL A 21 -16.10 -20.56 4.21
CA VAL A 21 -16.40 -20.24 2.81
C VAL A 21 -17.92 -20.05 2.69
N CYS A 22 -18.35 -19.09 1.88
CA CYS A 22 -19.75 -18.85 1.58
C CYS A 22 -20.31 -20.00 0.73
N PRO A 23 -21.40 -20.69 1.15
CA PRO A 23 -21.98 -21.79 0.39
C PRO A 23 -22.67 -21.34 -0.91
N SER A 24 -23.01 -20.05 -1.03
CA SER A 24 -23.74 -19.54 -2.20
C SER A 24 -22.85 -18.97 -3.31
N CYS A 25 -21.67 -18.43 -2.97
CA CYS A 25 -20.79 -17.80 -3.96
C CYS A 25 -19.30 -18.19 -3.84
N GLY A 26 -18.93 -19.04 -2.89
CA GLY A 26 -17.54 -19.46 -2.71
C GLY A 26 -16.59 -18.42 -2.09
N ALA A 27 -17.09 -17.23 -1.71
CA ALA A 27 -16.27 -16.22 -1.07
C ALA A 27 -15.68 -16.69 0.27
N LYS A 28 -14.37 -16.47 0.49
CA LYS A 28 -13.69 -16.83 1.74
C LYS A 28 -14.13 -15.91 2.87
N ASN A 29 -14.56 -16.48 3.99
CA ASN A 29 -14.89 -15.75 5.21
C ASN A 29 -13.61 -15.50 6.03
N LYS A 30 -12.88 -14.44 5.68
CA LYS A 30 -11.73 -13.99 6.48
C LYS A 30 -12.22 -13.31 7.76
N LYS A 31 -11.60 -13.65 8.90
CA LYS A 31 -11.84 -12.92 10.16
C LYS A 31 -11.31 -11.49 9.97
N PRO A 32 -12.09 -10.47 10.34
CA PRO A 32 -11.64 -9.09 10.17
C PRO A 32 -10.43 -8.81 11.06
N ILE A 33 -9.57 -7.91 10.59
CA ILE A 33 -8.24 -7.66 11.17
C ILE A 33 -8.35 -7.16 12.62
N TYR A 34 -9.38 -6.37 12.96
CA TYR A 34 -9.64 -5.85 14.31
C TYR A 34 -9.90 -6.92 15.39
N ARG A 35 -10.12 -8.18 15.00
CA ARG A 35 -10.20 -9.31 15.94
C ARG A 35 -8.86 -9.96 16.26
N ARG A 36 -7.79 -9.61 15.55
CA ARG A 36 -6.45 -10.14 15.82
C ARG A 36 -5.81 -9.26 16.90
N TRP A 37 -5.23 -9.87 17.94
CA TRP A 37 -4.68 -9.14 19.08
C TRP A 37 -3.57 -8.15 18.70
N TRP A 38 -2.71 -8.48 17.73
CA TRP A 38 -1.64 -7.60 17.24
C TRP A 38 -2.14 -6.29 16.62
N PHE A 39 -3.37 -6.24 16.09
CA PHE A 39 -3.97 -5.00 15.58
C PHE A 39 -4.11 -3.96 16.69
N TRP A 40 -4.45 -4.37 17.92
CA TRP A 40 -4.55 -3.47 19.06
C TRP A 40 -3.19 -2.96 19.54
N VAL A 41 -2.14 -3.77 19.40
CA VAL A 41 -0.75 -3.34 19.69
C VAL A 41 -0.34 -2.22 18.73
N LEU A 42 -0.65 -2.35 17.44
CA LEU A 42 -0.39 -1.29 16.45
C LEU A 42 -1.19 -0.01 16.72
N VAL A 43 -2.47 -0.13 17.07
CA VAL A 43 -3.31 1.05 17.40
C VAL A 43 -2.74 1.81 18.60
N VAL A 44 -2.30 1.11 19.65
CA VAL A 44 -1.68 1.76 20.83
C VAL A 44 -0.34 2.41 20.47
N LEU A 45 0.47 1.77 19.62
CA LEU A 45 1.73 2.34 19.14
C LEU A 45 1.49 3.68 18.40
N VAL A 46 0.49 3.73 17.53
CA VAL A 46 0.12 4.95 16.78
C VAL A 46 -0.39 6.04 17.72
N ILE A 47 -1.26 5.71 18.68
CA ILE A 47 -1.77 6.69 19.65
C ILE A 47 -0.65 7.21 20.56
N ALA A 48 0.28 6.35 20.99
CA ALA A 48 1.43 6.77 21.80
C ALA A 48 2.38 7.70 21.02
N ALA A 49 2.55 7.47 19.71
CA ALA A 49 3.34 8.35 18.85
C ALA A 49 2.69 9.75 18.70
N VAL A 50 1.37 9.83 18.67
CA VAL A 50 0.63 11.11 18.54
C VAL A 50 0.42 11.81 19.90
N GLY A 51 0.35 11.05 21.00
CA GLY A 51 0.06 11.56 22.35
C GLY A 51 1.16 12.40 23.01
N SER A 52 2.32 12.56 22.36
CA SER A 52 3.44 13.37 22.89
C SER A 52 3.35 14.87 22.53
N ALA A 53 2.35 15.28 21.73
CA ALA A 53 2.26 16.64 21.22
C ALA A 53 1.23 17.55 21.93
N MET A 54 0.52 17.08 22.96
CA MET A 54 -0.53 17.89 23.60
C MET A 54 -0.56 17.71 25.11
N GLY A 55 0.43 18.30 25.77
CA GLY A 55 0.47 18.52 27.22
C GLY A 55 0.71 20.00 27.49
N GLY A 56 -0.35 20.73 27.79
CA GLY A 56 -0.30 22.17 28.07
C GLY A 56 -1.65 22.66 28.61
N GLU A 57 -1.84 22.49 29.91
CA GLU A 57 -2.81 23.22 30.74
C GLU A 57 -2.38 24.69 30.83
N ASP A 58 -3.29 25.63 30.61
CA ASP A 58 -3.45 26.76 31.52
C ASP A 58 -4.84 27.40 31.42
N ASN A 59 -5.40 27.66 32.59
CA ASN A 59 -6.72 28.22 32.86
C ASN A 59 -6.69 29.75 32.92
N GLY A 60 -7.75 30.40 32.40
CA GLY A 60 -8.38 31.51 33.11
C GLY A 60 -8.55 32.84 32.38
N GLY A 61 -9.81 33.27 32.24
CA GLY A 61 -10.18 34.67 32.50
C GLY A 61 -10.65 35.53 31.31
N THR A 62 -11.93 35.40 30.97
CA THR A 62 -12.95 36.45 30.74
C THR A 62 -12.52 37.82 30.13
N ASP A 63 -13.06 38.16 28.95
CA ASP A 63 -14.22 39.08 28.77
C ASP A 63 -14.41 39.42 27.28
N ALA A 64 -15.67 39.48 26.86
CA ALA A 64 -16.15 39.92 25.54
C ALA A 64 -17.05 41.16 25.73
N PRO A 65 -17.68 41.80 24.71
CA PRO A 65 -17.44 41.80 23.26
C PRO A 65 -17.46 43.23 22.64
N GLN A 66 -16.97 43.45 21.41
CA GLN A 66 -17.59 44.46 20.54
C GLN A 66 -17.43 44.19 19.03
N GLN A 67 -18.47 44.62 18.31
CA GLN A 67 -18.96 44.30 16.97
C GLN A 67 -18.09 44.67 15.74
N THR A 68 -18.12 43.74 14.77
CA THR A 68 -18.53 43.88 13.35
C THR A 68 -17.81 44.86 12.40
N GLN A 69 -17.09 44.30 11.41
CA GLN A 69 -17.34 44.55 9.96
C GLN A 69 -16.58 43.57 9.04
N GLN A 70 -17.23 43.21 7.93
CA GLN A 70 -16.84 42.21 6.92
C GLN A 70 -15.86 42.77 5.86
N GLU A 71 -14.92 41.89 5.45
CA GLU A 71 -14.20 41.63 4.16
C GLU A 71 -14.37 42.53 2.90
N PRO A 72 -13.52 42.41 1.83
CA PRO A 72 -12.56 41.33 1.52
C PRO A 72 -11.17 41.75 0.96
N ALA A 73 -10.26 40.75 0.88
CA ALA A 73 -9.46 40.37 -0.31
C ALA A 73 -7.96 40.09 -0.06
N ASP A 74 -7.57 38.88 -0.49
CA ASP A 74 -6.25 38.42 -0.93
C ASP A 74 -5.12 38.23 0.10
N THR A 75 -5.01 37.00 0.60
CA THR A 75 -3.72 36.39 0.95
C THR A 75 -3.82 34.88 0.67
N PRO A 76 -2.98 34.30 -0.20
CA PRO A 76 -2.93 32.85 -0.37
C PRO A 76 -2.34 32.22 0.90
N GLU A 77 -3.18 31.48 1.62
CA GLU A 77 -2.75 30.37 2.47
C GLU A 77 -2.09 29.29 1.61
N SER A 78 -0.86 28.93 1.94
CA SER A 78 -0.53 27.55 2.32
C SER A 78 0.99 27.44 2.35
N GLY A 79 1.54 27.73 3.53
CA GLY A 79 2.80 27.11 3.93
C GLY A 79 2.57 25.61 3.94
N THR A 80 3.08 24.95 2.92
CA THR A 80 3.20 23.51 2.86
C THR A 80 4.12 23.11 3.99
N ASP A 81 3.56 22.67 5.12
CA ASP A 81 4.25 21.75 6.02
C ASP A 81 4.35 20.41 5.29
N GLN A 82 5.25 20.39 4.30
CA GLN A 82 5.75 19.19 3.68
C GLN A 82 6.66 18.57 4.75
N ALA A 83 6.05 17.76 5.62
CA ALA A 83 6.77 16.87 6.51
C ALA A 83 7.81 16.14 5.66
N GLU A 84 9.08 16.48 5.89
CA GLU A 84 10.22 15.93 5.18
C GLU A 84 10.23 14.42 5.43
N LYS A 85 9.70 13.66 4.46
CA LYS A 85 9.71 12.19 4.46
C LYS A 85 11.17 11.77 4.62
N PRO A 86 11.52 10.88 5.56
CA PRO A 86 12.90 10.44 5.71
C PRO A 86 13.43 9.96 4.36
N ALA A 87 14.65 10.36 4.01
CA ALA A 87 15.27 10.06 2.72
C ALA A 87 15.56 8.55 2.64
N VAL A 88 14.59 7.80 2.12
CA VAL A 88 14.76 6.39 1.75
C VAL A 88 15.75 6.33 0.60
N THR A 89 16.81 5.52 0.76
CA THR A 89 17.78 5.27 -0.31
C THR A 89 17.36 4.01 -1.07
N TYR A 90 17.17 4.14 -2.38
CA TYR A 90 16.80 3.04 -3.26
C TYR A 90 18.04 2.44 -3.91
N THR A 91 18.12 1.11 -3.94
CA THR A 91 19.13 0.42 -4.75
C THR A 91 18.53 0.03 -6.09
N ALA A 92 19.17 0.42 -7.19
CA ALA A 92 18.66 0.17 -8.53
C ALA A 92 19.00 -1.25 -9.02
N TYR A 93 17.99 -1.93 -9.56
CA TYR A 93 18.12 -3.24 -10.21
C TYR A 93 17.24 -3.33 -11.45
N SER A 94 17.55 -4.27 -12.35
CA SER A 94 16.60 -4.67 -13.38
C SER A 94 15.72 -5.80 -12.87
N VAL A 95 14.49 -5.91 -13.38
CA VAL A 95 13.64 -7.07 -13.07
C VAL A 95 14.27 -8.38 -13.55
N GLY A 96 14.97 -8.36 -14.69
CA GLY A 96 15.73 -9.52 -15.19
C GLY A 96 16.74 -10.03 -14.18
N GLN A 97 17.54 -9.14 -13.58
CA GLN A 97 18.49 -9.52 -12.53
C GLN A 97 17.81 -10.19 -11.33
N LEU A 98 16.70 -9.63 -10.85
CA LEU A 98 15.95 -10.23 -9.73
C LEU A 98 15.45 -11.63 -10.08
N MET A 99 14.96 -11.83 -11.31
CA MET A 99 14.48 -13.13 -11.77
C MET A 99 15.64 -14.13 -11.93
N ASP A 100 16.78 -13.71 -12.49
CA ASP A 100 17.99 -14.55 -12.60
C ASP A 100 18.50 -15.02 -11.23
N ASP A 101 18.51 -14.11 -10.25
CA ASP A 101 18.93 -14.44 -8.88
C ASP A 101 17.94 -15.39 -8.19
N LEU A 102 16.63 -15.20 -8.42
CA LEU A 102 15.58 -16.07 -7.91
C LEU A 102 15.72 -17.49 -8.47
N ASP A 103 15.90 -17.60 -9.79
CA ASP A 103 16.05 -18.88 -10.50
C ASP A 103 17.36 -19.58 -10.13
N SER A 104 18.44 -18.82 -9.93
CA SER A 104 19.73 -19.34 -9.51
C SER A 104 19.67 -19.90 -8.08
N ASN A 105 19.08 -19.14 -7.15
CA ASN A 105 18.95 -19.54 -5.75
C ASN A 105 17.90 -18.70 -5.01
N ALA A 106 16.66 -19.18 -4.96
CA ALA A 106 15.56 -18.49 -4.31
C ALA A 106 15.80 -18.15 -2.82
N LEU A 107 16.50 -19.00 -2.07
CA LEU A 107 16.83 -18.72 -0.67
C LEU A 107 17.80 -17.53 -0.55
N LYS A 108 18.78 -17.46 -1.44
CA LYS A 108 19.72 -16.33 -1.48
C LYS A 108 18.99 -15.06 -1.92
N ALA A 109 18.14 -15.13 -2.94
CA ALA A 109 17.36 -14.00 -3.42
C ALA A 109 16.47 -13.42 -2.31
N GLU A 110 15.74 -14.27 -1.56
CA GLU A 110 14.94 -13.83 -0.41
C GLU A 110 15.82 -13.10 0.62
N SER A 111 16.93 -13.71 1.05
CA SER A 111 17.84 -13.08 2.03
C SER A 111 18.48 -11.78 1.54
N THR A 112 18.55 -11.56 0.23
CA THR A 112 19.18 -10.39 -0.39
C THR A 112 18.18 -9.25 -0.55
N TYR A 113 16.96 -9.56 -1.00
CA TYR A 113 16.03 -8.56 -1.51
C TYR A 113 14.82 -8.30 -0.60
N GLN A 114 14.47 -9.24 0.30
CA GLN A 114 13.33 -9.06 1.20
C GLN A 114 13.50 -7.80 2.06
N ASP A 115 12.42 -7.02 2.16
CA ASP A 115 12.32 -5.76 2.91
C ASP A 115 13.22 -4.61 2.40
N GLN A 116 13.94 -4.79 1.28
CA GLN A 116 14.80 -3.78 0.69
C GLN A 116 13.98 -2.73 -0.08
N TYR A 117 14.39 -1.46 0.02
CA TYR A 117 13.92 -0.39 -0.85
C TYR A 117 14.72 -0.37 -2.15
N VAL A 118 14.02 -0.53 -3.27
CA VAL A 118 14.61 -0.75 -4.59
C VAL A 118 14.00 0.17 -5.63
N GLU A 119 14.78 0.45 -6.67
CA GLU A 119 14.32 1.04 -7.92
C GLU A 119 14.42 -0.03 -9.00
N LEU A 120 13.28 -0.48 -9.53
CA LEU A 120 13.20 -1.59 -10.47
C LEU A 120 12.80 -1.10 -11.85
N THR A 121 13.64 -1.39 -12.84
CA THR A 121 13.30 -1.15 -14.26
C THR A 121 12.85 -2.45 -14.93
N GLY A 122 11.64 -2.43 -15.50
CA GLY A 122 11.03 -3.60 -16.13
C GLY A 122 9.97 -3.23 -17.16
N ARG A 123 9.52 -4.22 -17.93
CA ARG A 123 8.42 -4.05 -18.89
C ARG A 123 7.09 -4.23 -18.18
N LEU A 124 6.17 -3.29 -18.35
CA LEU A 124 4.81 -3.37 -17.81
C LEU A 124 4.03 -4.51 -18.49
N ASN A 125 3.54 -5.48 -17.72
CA ASN A 125 2.91 -6.70 -18.22
C ASN A 125 1.41 -6.81 -17.86
N VAL A 126 1.04 -6.46 -16.62
CA VAL A 126 -0.35 -6.47 -16.16
C VAL A 126 -0.69 -5.13 -15.52
N ILE A 127 -1.90 -4.65 -15.80
CA ILE A 127 -2.57 -3.58 -15.05
C ILE A 127 -3.86 -4.20 -14.49
N ASP A 128 -3.99 -4.27 -13.17
CA ASP A 128 -5.18 -4.80 -12.50
C ASP A 128 -6.39 -3.89 -12.77
N SER A 129 -7.53 -4.47 -13.13
CA SER A 129 -8.72 -3.67 -13.50
C SER A 129 -9.30 -2.85 -12.35
N ASP A 130 -9.08 -3.31 -11.12
CA ASP A 130 -9.49 -2.58 -9.91
C ASP A 130 -8.43 -1.53 -9.52
N GLY A 131 -7.25 -1.55 -10.14
CA GLY A 131 -6.14 -0.66 -9.85
C GLY A 131 -5.41 -1.00 -8.54
N ASN A 132 -5.46 -2.26 -8.07
CA ASN A 132 -4.75 -2.64 -6.85
C ASN A 132 -3.26 -2.88 -7.08
N TYR A 133 -2.87 -3.29 -8.29
CA TYR A 133 -1.48 -3.58 -8.63
C TYR A 133 -1.22 -3.44 -10.13
N ILE A 134 0.05 -3.32 -10.47
CA ILE A 134 0.58 -3.62 -11.79
C ILE A 134 1.59 -4.77 -11.68
N SER A 135 2.03 -5.35 -12.79
CA SER A 135 3.21 -6.20 -12.79
C SER A 135 4.25 -5.73 -13.79
N ILE A 136 5.51 -5.81 -13.40
CA ILE A 136 6.66 -5.59 -14.27
C ILE A 136 7.45 -6.88 -14.43
N VAL A 137 7.93 -7.15 -15.64
CA VAL A 137 8.65 -8.38 -16.00
C VAL A 137 10.00 -8.05 -16.66
N PRO A 138 10.91 -9.03 -16.82
CA PRO A 138 12.17 -8.83 -17.54
C PRO A 138 11.96 -8.25 -18.94
N GLN A 139 12.79 -7.29 -19.33
CA GLN A 139 12.64 -6.54 -20.59
C GLN A 139 13.04 -7.38 -21.82
N ASP A 140 13.98 -8.28 -21.63
CA ASP A 140 14.66 -9.10 -22.64
C ASP A 140 13.94 -10.42 -22.94
N ASP A 141 12.93 -10.80 -22.15
CA ASP A 141 12.05 -11.93 -22.43
C ASP A 141 10.63 -11.45 -22.81
N PRO A 142 10.23 -11.49 -24.09
CA PRO A 142 8.91 -11.08 -24.53
C PRO A 142 7.79 -12.02 -24.08
N TYR A 143 8.12 -13.23 -23.62
CA TYR A 143 7.17 -14.23 -23.12
C TYR A 143 7.15 -14.31 -21.60
N ALA A 144 7.88 -13.44 -20.90
CA ALA A 144 7.93 -13.42 -19.44
C ALA A 144 6.54 -13.17 -18.86
N ILE A 145 6.08 -14.16 -18.07
CA ILE A 145 4.82 -14.10 -17.31
C ILE A 145 5.07 -13.90 -15.81
N GLN A 146 6.31 -14.02 -15.36
CA GLN A 146 6.73 -13.85 -13.97
C GLN A 146 7.67 -12.64 -13.84
N GLY A 147 7.66 -12.02 -12.66
CA GLY A 147 8.37 -10.78 -12.41
C GLY A 147 8.04 -10.26 -11.02
N VAL A 148 7.69 -8.98 -10.96
CA VAL A 148 7.36 -8.26 -9.73
C VAL A 148 5.91 -7.81 -9.79
N GLN A 149 5.12 -8.18 -8.80
CA GLN A 149 3.79 -7.63 -8.56
C GLN A 149 3.92 -6.38 -7.69
N CYS A 150 3.62 -5.22 -8.29
CA CYS A 150 3.76 -3.91 -7.64
C CYS A 150 2.39 -3.41 -7.17
N TYR A 151 2.16 -3.43 -5.86
CA TYR A 151 0.91 -3.00 -5.23
C TYR A 151 0.85 -1.48 -5.08
N LEU A 152 -0.20 -0.89 -5.64
CA LEU A 152 -0.44 0.55 -5.54
C LEU A 152 -0.99 0.86 -4.15
N GLN A 153 -0.37 1.84 -3.48
CA GLN A 153 -0.65 2.22 -2.10
C GLN A 153 -1.57 3.45 -2.02
N THR A 154 -1.62 4.25 -3.08
CA THR A 154 -2.30 5.55 -3.10
C THR A 154 -3.15 5.75 -4.35
N GLU A 155 -4.15 6.63 -4.27
CA GLU A 155 -4.97 6.97 -5.44
C GLU A 155 -4.16 7.73 -6.48
N GLU A 156 -3.17 8.52 -6.06
CA GLU A 156 -2.27 9.23 -6.96
C GLU A 156 -1.49 8.28 -7.88
N GLN A 157 -0.94 7.20 -7.32
CA GLN A 157 -0.28 6.13 -8.10
C GLN A 157 -1.28 5.45 -9.04
N ARG A 158 -2.51 5.19 -8.57
CA ARG A 158 -3.57 4.61 -9.39
C ARG A 158 -3.92 5.51 -10.58
N GLN A 159 -4.01 6.83 -10.38
CA GLN A 159 -4.25 7.80 -11.44
C GLN A 159 -3.10 7.84 -12.45
N GLN A 160 -1.84 7.79 -12.00
CA GLN A 160 -0.68 7.72 -12.89
C GLN A 160 -0.71 6.47 -13.80
N VAL A 161 -1.17 5.34 -13.28
CA VAL A 161 -1.28 4.09 -14.04
C VAL A 161 -2.36 4.14 -15.12
N LEU A 162 -3.36 5.03 -15.03
CA LEU A 162 -4.42 5.13 -16.05
C LEU A 162 -3.89 5.51 -17.44
N ASP A 163 -2.80 6.27 -17.49
CA ASP A 163 -2.18 6.72 -18.74
C ASP A 163 -1.07 5.76 -19.23
N MET A 164 -0.82 4.68 -18.50
CA MET A 164 0.22 3.70 -18.83
C MET A 164 -0.26 2.67 -19.86
N GLN A 165 0.68 2.15 -20.65
CA GLN A 165 0.42 1.14 -21.68
C GLN A 165 1.22 -0.13 -21.39
N ILE A 166 0.58 -1.29 -21.55
CA ILE A 166 1.27 -2.59 -21.53
C ILE A 166 2.41 -2.58 -22.54
N ASP A 167 3.47 -3.31 -22.23
CA ASP A 167 4.73 -3.44 -22.96
C ASP A 167 5.66 -2.22 -22.92
N GLN A 168 5.26 -1.08 -22.35
CA GLN A 168 6.21 0.00 -22.11
C GLN A 168 7.19 -0.35 -20.97
N VAL A 169 8.42 0.15 -21.07
CA VAL A 169 9.40 0.03 -19.98
C VAL A 169 9.14 1.15 -18.97
N ILE A 170 9.04 0.77 -17.71
CA ILE A 170 8.85 1.71 -16.60
C ILE A 170 9.87 1.46 -15.50
N THR A 171 10.05 2.46 -14.64
CA THR A 171 10.79 2.35 -13.39
C THR A 171 9.83 2.49 -12.22
N VAL A 172 9.91 1.58 -11.26
CA VAL A 172 9.08 1.56 -10.04
C VAL A 172 9.99 1.60 -8.82
N ARG A 173 9.73 2.54 -7.90
CA ARG A 173 10.41 2.59 -6.60
C ARG A 173 9.47 2.10 -5.50
N GLY A 174 10.02 1.34 -4.57
CA GLY A 174 9.25 0.84 -3.43
C GLY A 174 9.99 -0.20 -2.61
N GLN A 175 9.28 -0.82 -1.67
CA GLN A 175 9.82 -1.85 -0.79
C GLN A 175 9.41 -3.24 -1.28
N ILE A 176 10.36 -4.16 -1.41
CA ILE A 176 10.04 -5.56 -1.64
C ILE A 176 9.42 -6.16 -0.36
N THR A 177 8.19 -6.65 -0.46
CA THR A 177 7.42 -7.18 0.68
C THR A 177 7.33 -8.70 0.70
N SER A 178 7.62 -9.36 -0.43
CA SER A 178 7.69 -10.81 -0.52
C SER A 178 8.63 -11.25 -1.63
N VAL A 179 9.39 -12.32 -1.39
CA VAL A 179 10.13 -13.08 -2.41
C VAL A 179 9.65 -14.52 -2.37
N GLY A 180 9.34 -15.11 -3.52
CA GLY A 180 8.87 -16.49 -3.60
C GLY A 180 9.10 -17.14 -4.96
N GLU A 181 9.42 -18.43 -4.94
CA GLU A 181 9.81 -19.21 -6.12
C GLU A 181 8.70 -19.42 -7.15
N VAL A 182 7.44 -19.30 -6.74
CA VAL A 182 6.28 -19.52 -7.62
C VAL A 182 5.72 -18.22 -8.19
N LEU A 183 5.67 -17.17 -7.36
CA LEU A 183 5.01 -15.91 -7.70
C LEU A 183 6.00 -14.78 -8.02
N GLY A 184 7.31 -15.02 -7.89
CA GLY A 184 8.33 -14.00 -8.04
C GLY A 184 8.37 -13.06 -6.84
N TYR A 185 8.33 -11.77 -7.11
CA TYR A 185 8.46 -10.73 -6.10
C TYR A 185 7.16 -9.96 -5.90
N ALA A 186 6.93 -9.46 -4.69
CA ALA A 186 5.93 -8.44 -4.39
C ALA A 186 6.63 -7.17 -3.94
N LEU A 187 6.13 -6.02 -4.38
CA LEU A 187 6.65 -4.70 -4.01
C LEU A 187 5.48 -3.78 -3.68
N ASP A 188 5.58 -3.04 -2.57
CA ASP A 188 4.68 -1.93 -2.25
C ASP A 188 5.26 -0.66 -2.87
N VAL A 189 4.48 -0.02 -3.75
CA VAL A 189 4.95 1.14 -4.54
C VAL A 189 5.01 2.39 -3.68
N ASP A 190 6.17 3.06 -3.68
CA ASP A 190 6.32 4.41 -3.16
C ASP A 190 6.00 5.45 -4.24
N ASP A 191 6.59 5.29 -5.43
CA ASP A 191 6.34 6.12 -6.60
C ASP A 191 6.84 5.46 -7.88
N PHE A 192 6.49 6.04 -9.03
CA PHE A 192 7.09 5.71 -10.32
C PHE A 192 8.29 6.62 -10.57
N GLY A 193 9.43 6.01 -10.87
CA GLY A 193 10.66 6.74 -11.17
C GLY A 193 10.49 7.66 -12.37
N ALA A 194 11.25 8.77 -12.38
CA ALA A 194 11.30 9.73 -13.48
C ALA A 194 12.01 9.18 -14.72
#